data_AF-A0A4Y2W9M3-F1
#
_entry.id   AF-A0A4Y2W9M3-F1
#
_cell.length_a   1.000
_cell.length_b   1.000
_cell.length_c   1.000
_cell.angle_alpha   90.00
_cell.angle_beta   90.00
_cell.angle_gamma   90.00
#
_symmetry.space_group_name_H-M   'P 1'
#
loop_
_entity.id
_entity.type
_entity.pdbx_description
1 polymer ?
#
loop_
_entity_poly.entity_id
_entity_poly.type
_entity_poly.pdbx_seq_one_letter_code
_entity_poly.pdbx_strand_id
1 'polypeptide(L)'
;MKEVCGEQCLARCTIFRWCQRYEAGRVNIKDLPRPGQAHVVTDSATISAVDELIRQNRRTTTREIAVELSTSKGTVHHIIHKKLGYGKVCAQCVPKLLLENQKTARMVVCLTQQFLH
;
A
#
# COMPACT_ATOMS: atom_id res chain seq x y z
N MET A 1 0.44 42.40 -17.10
CA MET A 1 0.24 40.92 -17.02
C MET A 1 -0.15 40.34 -18.37
N LYS A 2 -1.31 40.71 -18.95
CA LYS A 2 -1.73 40.18 -20.27
C LYS A 2 -0.80 40.56 -21.43
N GLU A 3 -0.16 41.74 -21.36
CA GLU A 3 0.84 42.17 -22.35
C GLU A 3 2.12 41.33 -22.36
N VAL A 4 2.47 40.71 -21.22
CA VAL A 4 3.74 39.95 -21.05
C VAL A 4 3.48 38.43 -21.11
N CYS A 5 2.34 37.97 -20.58
CA CYS A 5 2.00 36.54 -20.51
C CYS A 5 0.99 36.09 -21.59
N GLY A 6 0.46 37.01 -22.40
CA GLY A 6 -0.50 36.70 -23.45
C GLY A 6 -1.71 35.91 -22.96
N GLU A 7 -2.06 34.85 -23.69
CA GLU A 7 -3.17 33.94 -23.37
C GLU A 7 -2.90 33.03 -22.17
N GLN A 8 -1.64 32.87 -21.77
CA GLN A 8 -1.24 32.08 -20.60
C GLN A 8 -1.36 32.86 -19.27
N CYS A 9 -1.91 34.08 -19.33
CA CYS A 9 -2.13 34.90 -18.14
C CYS A 9 -3.14 34.24 -17.20
N LEU A 10 -2.80 34.16 -15.91
CA LEU A 10 -3.72 33.72 -14.87
C LEU A 10 -4.94 34.66 -14.80
N ALA A 11 -6.10 34.09 -14.52
CA ALA A 11 -7.32 34.86 -14.29
C ALA A 11 -7.13 35.88 -13.15
N ARG A 12 -7.73 37.06 -13.29
CA ARG A 12 -7.63 38.16 -12.31
C ARG A 12 -7.93 37.70 -10.88
N CYS A 13 -8.97 36.87 -10.69
CA CYS A 13 -9.32 36.30 -9.39
C CYS A 13 -8.20 35.46 -8.75
N THR A 14 -7.45 34.69 -9.54
CA THR A 14 -6.32 33.89 -9.06
C THR A 14 -5.17 34.79 -8.61
N ILE A 15 -4.90 35.87 -9.34
CA ILE A 15 -3.86 36.85 -9.00
C ILE A 15 -4.18 37.52 -7.66
N PHE A 16 -5.41 38.03 -7.50
CA PHE A 16 -5.82 38.66 -6.23
C PHE A 16 -5.73 37.70 -5.04
N ARG A 17 -6.14 36.44 -5.21
CA ARG A 17 -6.02 35.41 -4.17
C ARG A 17 -4.56 35.13 -3.79
N TRP A 18 -3.62 35.23 -4.73
CA TRP A 18 -2.20 35.07 -4.46
C TRP A 18 -1.61 36.30 -3.75
N CYS A 19 -1.98 37.52 -4.14
CA CYS A 19 -1.58 38.75 -3.45
C CYS A 19 -1.99 38.73 -1.98
N GLN A 20 -3.25 38.40 -1.68
CA GLN A 20 -3.74 38.29 -0.31
C GLN A 20 -2.97 37.25 0.52
N ARG A 21 -2.62 36.10 -0.09
CA ARG A 21 -1.83 35.06 0.59
C ARG A 21 -0.41 35.54 0.89
N TYR A 22 0.18 36.30 -0.02
CA TYR A 22 1.52 36.86 0.15
C TYR A 22 1.54 37.92 1.25
N GLU A 23 0.55 38.82 1.27
CA GLU A 23 0.34 39.81 2.35
C GLU A 23 0.11 39.12 3.71
N ALA A 24 -0.58 37.97 3.72
CA ALA A 24 -0.73 37.13 4.90
C ALA A 24 0.54 36.34 5.29
N GLY A 25 1.70 36.65 4.68
CA GLY A 25 3.00 36.05 5.03
C GLY A 25 3.32 34.73 4.35
N ARG A 26 2.51 34.26 3.38
CA ARG A 26 2.82 33.03 2.63
C ARG A 26 3.92 33.29 1.61
N VAL A 27 5.12 32.78 1.90
CA VAL A 27 6.29 32.84 0.99
C VAL A 27 6.38 31.59 0.08
N ASN A 28 5.77 30.47 0.48
CA ASN A 28 5.84 29.23 -0.28
C ASN A 28 4.90 29.24 -1.51
N ILE A 29 5.51 29.12 -2.69
CA ILE A 29 4.84 29.10 -4.01
C ILE A 29 4.21 27.72 -4.30
N LYS A 30 4.71 26.63 -3.69
CA LYS A 30 4.16 25.29 -3.91
C LYS A 30 2.73 25.19 -3.39
N ASP A 31 1.91 24.37 -4.06
CA ASP A 31 0.58 24.02 -3.58
C ASP A 31 0.65 23.43 -2.18
N LEU A 32 -0.24 23.89 -1.31
CA LEU A 32 -0.42 23.28 0.01
C LEU A 32 -1.00 21.88 -0.15
N PRO A 33 -0.80 20.98 0.84
CA PRO A 33 -1.49 19.71 0.87
C PRO A 33 -2.98 19.96 0.67
N ARG A 34 -3.52 19.45 -0.44
CA ARG A 34 -4.96 19.50 -0.65
C ARG A 34 -5.58 18.50 0.32
N PRO A 35 -6.66 18.88 1.04
CA PRO A 35 -7.48 17.89 1.71
C PRO A 35 -7.92 16.88 0.66
N GLY A 36 -7.34 15.68 0.70
CA GLY A 36 -7.82 14.56 -0.10
C GLY A 36 -9.16 14.09 0.45
N GLN A 37 -9.87 13.26 -0.31
CA GLN A 37 -10.94 12.49 0.28
C GLN A 37 -10.30 11.61 1.37
N ALA A 38 -10.64 11.89 2.63
CA ALA A 38 -10.34 10.96 3.70
C ALA A 38 -11.00 9.65 3.28
N HIS A 39 -10.22 8.59 3.09
CA HIS A 39 -10.79 7.25 3.06
C HIS A 39 -11.45 7.09 4.41
N VAL A 40 -12.77 7.30 4.40
CA VAL A 40 -13.65 7.25 5.55
C VAL A 40 -13.23 6.07 6.40
N VAL A 41 -12.81 6.39 7.61
CA VAL A 41 -12.64 5.53 8.79
C VAL A 41 -12.58 4.06 8.40
N THR A 42 -11.39 3.59 8.05
CA THR A 42 -11.18 2.15 8.15
C THR A 42 -11.12 1.84 9.63
N ASP A 43 -12.22 1.32 10.18
CA ASP A 43 -12.27 0.89 11.57
C ASP A 43 -11.11 -0.06 11.85
N SER A 44 -10.49 0.09 13.03
CA SER A 44 -9.41 -0.79 13.48
C SER A 44 -9.83 -2.25 13.44
N ALA A 45 -11.10 -2.54 13.72
CA ALA A 45 -11.70 -3.87 13.58
C ALA A 45 -11.57 -4.43 12.15
N THR A 46 -11.88 -3.64 11.12
CA THR A 46 -11.77 -4.06 9.72
C THR A 46 -10.30 -4.28 9.32
N ILE A 47 -9.38 -3.46 9.82
CA ILE A 47 -7.94 -3.65 9.59
C ILE A 47 -7.47 -4.99 10.19
N SER A 48 -7.87 -5.29 11.42
CA SER A 48 -7.54 -6.55 12.09
C SER A 48 -8.14 -7.76 11.35
N ALA A 49 -9.41 -7.68 10.94
CA ALA A 49 -10.05 -8.76 10.19
C ALA A 49 -9.34 -9.05 8.85
N VAL A 50 -8.91 -8.01 8.13
CA VAL A 50 -8.08 -8.17 6.92
C VAL A 50 -6.74 -8.85 7.25
N ASP A 51 -6.06 -8.47 8.34
CA ASP A 51 -4.79 -9.09 8.73
C ASP A 51 -4.96 -10.57 9.11
N GLU A 52 -6.03 -10.91 9.84
CA GLU A 52 -6.36 -12.29 10.22
C GLU A 52 -6.61 -13.18 9.00
N LEU A 53 -7.42 -12.73 8.04
CA LEU A 53 -7.70 -13.48 6.81
C LEU A 53 -6.43 -13.76 5.99
N ILE A 54 -5.53 -12.78 5.91
CA ILE A 54 -4.24 -12.95 5.22
C ILE A 54 -3.34 -13.90 6.01
N ARG A 55 -3.33 -13.86 7.34
CA ARG A 55 -2.55 -14.77 8.19
C ARG A 55 -3.02 -16.22 8.09
N GLN A 56 -4.33 -16.44 8.02
CA GLN A 56 -4.92 -17.77 7.86
C GLN A 56 -4.55 -18.39 6.50
N ASN A 57 -4.62 -17.60 5.43
CA ASN A 57 -4.21 -18.04 4.11
C ASN A 57 -3.47 -16.94 3.35
N ARG A 58 -2.14 -17.09 3.25
CA ARG A 58 -1.26 -16.13 2.56
C ARG A 58 -1.50 -16.06 1.05
N ARG A 59 -2.31 -16.95 0.48
CA ARG A 59 -2.66 -16.97 -0.95
C ARG A 59 -4.02 -16.33 -1.27
N THR A 60 -4.77 -15.86 -0.26
CA THR A 60 -6.07 -15.22 -0.45
C THR A 60 -5.96 -13.96 -1.31
N THR A 61 -6.94 -13.76 -2.19
CA THR A 61 -6.97 -12.60 -3.09
C THR A 61 -7.67 -11.40 -2.44
N THR A 62 -7.32 -10.18 -2.87
CA THR A 62 -8.01 -8.95 -2.44
C THR A 62 -9.51 -8.97 -2.73
N ARG A 63 -9.96 -9.72 -3.74
CA ARG A 63 -11.39 -9.85 -4.08
C ARG A 63 -12.11 -10.77 -3.10
N GLU A 64 -11.51 -11.89 -2.72
CA GLU A 64 -12.08 -12.81 -1.72
C GLU A 64 -12.28 -12.09 -0.39
N ILE A 65 -11.25 -11.39 0.09
CA ILE A 65 -11.33 -10.60 1.34
C ILE A 65 -12.41 -9.51 1.25
N ALA A 66 -12.53 -8.84 0.10
CA ALA A 66 -13.53 -7.81 -0.11
C ALA A 66 -14.96 -8.37 -0.03
N VAL A 67 -15.20 -9.54 -0.62
CA VAL A 67 -16.49 -10.24 -0.57
C VAL A 67 -16.79 -10.69 0.87
N GLU A 68 -15.83 -11.31 1.54
CA GLU A 68 -15.98 -11.82 2.91
C GLU A 68 -16.30 -10.71 3.91
N LEU A 69 -15.62 -9.57 3.81
CA LEU A 69 -15.83 -8.43 4.70
C LEU A 69 -16.93 -7.48 4.21
N SER A 70 -17.60 -7.76 3.08
CA SER A 70 -18.58 -6.86 2.45
C SER A 70 -18.05 -5.44 2.24
N THR A 71 -16.77 -5.33 1.87
CA THR A 71 -16.08 -4.06 1.64
C THR A 71 -15.69 -3.88 0.19
N SER A 72 -15.35 -2.65 -0.21
CA SER A 72 -14.86 -2.41 -1.56
C SER A 72 -13.45 -2.99 -1.75
N LYS A 73 -13.17 -3.55 -2.94
CA LYS A 73 -11.82 -3.99 -3.32
C LYS A 73 -10.78 -2.88 -3.14
N GLY A 74 -11.15 -1.63 -3.41
CA GLY A 74 -10.27 -0.47 -3.25
C GLY A 74 -9.89 -0.22 -1.80
N THR A 75 -10.84 -0.35 -0.89
CA THR A 75 -10.61 -0.26 0.56
C THR A 75 -9.66 -1.36 1.04
N VAL A 76 -9.91 -2.61 0.69
CA VAL A 76 -9.02 -3.73 1.07
C VAL A 76 -7.61 -3.54 0.50
N HIS A 77 -7.50 -3.13 -0.77
CA HIS A 77 -6.20 -2.83 -1.38
C HIS A 77 -5.45 -1.72 -0.62
N HIS A 78 -6.16 -0.65 -0.23
CA HIS A 78 -5.59 0.42 0.59
C HIS A 78 -5.12 -0.11 1.95
N ILE A 79 -5.92 -0.94 2.64
CA ILE A 79 -5.55 -1.53 3.93
C ILE A 79 -4.28 -2.35 3.81
N ILE A 80 -4.26 -3.30 2.86
CA ILE A 80 -3.14 -4.22 2.65
C ILE A 80 -1.83 -3.45 2.44
N HIS A 81 -1.82 -2.44 1.56
CA HIS A 81 -0.58 -1.76 1.18
C HIS A 81 -0.23 -0.53 2.03
N LYS A 82 -1.22 0.24 2.50
CA LYS A 82 -0.98 1.50 3.22
C LYS A 82 -1.12 1.38 4.72
N LYS A 83 -1.90 0.44 5.23
CA LYS A 83 -2.09 0.23 6.67
C LYS A 83 -1.25 -0.94 7.21
N LEU A 84 -1.27 -2.08 6.52
CA LEU A 84 -0.54 -3.29 6.92
C LEU A 84 0.86 -3.40 6.29
N GLY A 85 1.10 -2.71 5.17
CA GLY A 85 2.40 -2.70 4.49
C GLY A 85 2.75 -4.01 3.78
N TYR A 86 1.78 -4.88 3.50
CA TYR A 86 2.02 -6.13 2.79
C TYR A 86 2.31 -5.89 1.30
N GLY A 87 3.19 -6.73 0.75
CA GLY A 87 3.51 -6.83 -0.67
C GLY A 87 3.15 -8.21 -1.23
N LYS A 88 2.79 -8.28 -2.50
CA LYS A 88 2.57 -9.56 -3.19
C LYS A 88 3.91 -10.14 -3.64
N VAL A 89 4.18 -11.38 -3.27
CA VAL A 89 5.34 -12.15 -3.73
C VAL A 89 4.85 -13.34 -4.55
N CYS A 90 5.55 -13.66 -5.64
CA CYS A 90 5.24 -14.85 -6.44
C CYS A 90 5.61 -16.13 -5.67
N ALA A 91 4.78 -17.18 -5.82
CA ALA A 91 5.11 -18.47 -5.23
C ALA A 91 6.40 -19.04 -5.85
N GLN A 92 7.29 -19.58 -5.02
CA GLN A 92 8.49 -20.26 -5.48
C GLN A 92 8.12 -21.67 -5.97
N CYS A 93 8.63 -22.05 -7.14
CA CYS A 93 8.47 -23.40 -7.65
C CYS A 93 9.29 -24.38 -6.81
N VAL A 94 8.63 -25.40 -6.25
CA VAL A 94 9.28 -26.49 -5.52
C VAL A 94 9.34 -27.72 -6.44
N PRO A 95 10.54 -28.20 -6.82
CA PRO A 95 10.68 -29.24 -7.86
C PRO A 95 9.99 -30.57 -7.56
N LYS A 96 9.89 -30.96 -6.29
CA LYS A 96 9.24 -32.22 -5.86
C LYS A 96 8.55 -32.02 -4.52
N LEU A 97 7.36 -32.58 -4.37
CA LEU A 97 6.72 -32.74 -3.07
C LEU A 97 7.44 -33.87 -2.33
N LEU A 98 8.04 -33.55 -1.18
CA LEU A 98 8.80 -34.53 -0.40
C LEU A 98 7.89 -35.27 0.57
N LEU A 99 8.04 -36.59 0.58
CA LEU A 99 7.50 -37.46 1.63
C LEU A 99 8.29 -37.26 2.93
N GLU A 100 7.68 -37.62 4.06
CA GLU A 100 8.27 -37.34 5.37
C GLU A 100 9.61 -38.04 5.58
N ASN A 101 9.72 -39.31 5.17
CA ASN A 101 10.98 -40.05 5.18
C ASN A 101 12.09 -39.36 4.35
N GLN A 102 11.74 -38.77 3.21
CA GLN A 102 12.70 -38.03 2.37
C GLN A 102 13.14 -36.71 3.02
N LYS A 103 12.26 -36.02 3.75
CA LYS A 103 12.63 -34.84 4.53
C LYS A 103 13.59 -35.20 5.65
N THR A 104 13.27 -36.26 6.42
CA THR A 104 14.13 -36.73 7.52
C THR A 104 15.50 -37.14 7.01
N ALA A 105 15.58 -37.90 5.92
CA ALA A 105 16.86 -38.29 5.33
C ALA A 105 17.70 -37.06 4.91
N ARG A 106 17.07 -36.04 4.30
CA ARG A 106 17.75 -34.79 3.94
C ARG A 106 18.25 -34.03 5.16
N MET A 107 17.43 -33.93 6.22
CA MET A 107 17.85 -33.27 7.47
C MET A 107 19.06 -33.97 8.10
N VAL A 108 19.04 -35.32 8.17
CA VAL A 108 20.15 -36.10 8.73
C VAL A 108 21.44 -35.85 7.95
N VAL A 109 21.39 -35.90 6.61
CA VAL A 109 22.57 -35.62 5.77
C VAL A 109 23.11 -34.21 6.00
N CYS A 110 22.25 -33.18 6.04
CA CYS A 110 22.69 -31.82 6.29
C CYS A 110 23.34 -31.64 7.67
N LEU A 111 22.80 -32.31 8.70
CA LEU A 111 23.36 -32.25 10.05
C LEU A 111 24.70 -32.99 10.14
N THR A 112 24.85 -34.16 9.51
CA THR A 112 26.11 -34.92 9.55
C THR A 112 27.23 -34.30 8.70
N GLN A 113 26.90 -33.62 7.61
CA GLN A 113 27.88 -32.89 6.79
C GLN A 113 28.46 -31.65 7.47
N GLN A 114 27.74 -31.03 8.43
CA GLN A 114 28.25 -29.91 9.22
C GLN A 114 29.34 -30.29 10.23
N PHE A 115 29.50 -31.59 10.56
CA PHE A 115 30.52 -32.07 11.49
C PHE A 115 31.81 -32.57 10.82
N LEU A 116 31.87 -32.53 9.49
CA LEU A 116 33.03 -32.97 8.71
C LEU A 116 33.89 -31.80 8.20
N HIS A 117 33.61 -30.57 8.63
CA HIS A 117 34.33 -29.36 8.25
C HIS A 117 34.57 -28.47 9.45
#